data_AF-A0A822GA73-F1
#
_entry.id   AF-A0A822GA73-F1
#
_cell.length_a   1.000
_cell.length_b   1.000
_cell.length_c   1.000
_cell.angle_alpha   90.00
_cell.angle_beta   90.00
_cell.angle_gamma   90.00
#
_symmetry.space_group_name_H-M   'P 1'
#
loop_
_entity.id
_entity.type
_entity.pdbx_description
1 polymer ?
#
loop_
_entity_poly.entity_id
_entity_poly.type
_entity_poly.pdbx_seq_one_letter_code
_entity_poly.pdbx_strand_id
1 'polypeptide(L)'
;MKPSKKDVNRRIRSEFPYKVEKLTQVSIAVDDNIQLAATIWMPRNDNDQSINEEKFPSILEYLPYRKSDWTSTRDEIRLKYLSGFGYVSIRVDIRGTGNSQGVFDDEYSEQELSDGLKILDWIQNQTWSNGKVVIYGKSWGGFNGLQIGFLQPKVE
;
A
#
# COMPACT_ATOMS: atom_id res chain seq x y z
N MET A 1 -31.53 -18.56 -18.56
CA MET A 1 -31.61 -18.18 -17.13
C MET A 1 -31.53 -16.65 -17.06
N LYS A 2 -32.62 -15.95 -16.70
CA LYS A 2 -32.62 -14.47 -16.60
C LYS A 2 -31.83 -14.06 -15.35
N PRO A 3 -30.99 -13.01 -15.39
CA PRO A 3 -30.27 -12.56 -14.20
C PRO A 3 -31.27 -12.03 -13.18
N SER A 4 -31.22 -12.58 -11.97
CA SER A 4 -31.97 -12.11 -10.80
C SER A 4 -31.54 -10.68 -10.45
N LYS A 5 -32.45 -9.71 -10.65
CA LYS A 5 -32.33 -8.35 -10.12
C LYS A 5 -32.48 -8.37 -8.61
N LYS A 6 -31.41 -8.63 -7.87
CA LYS A 6 -31.30 -8.10 -6.50
C LYS A 6 -30.80 -6.67 -6.64
N ASP A 7 -31.71 -5.70 -6.51
CA ASP A 7 -31.36 -4.31 -6.30
C ASP A 7 -30.66 -4.18 -4.95
N VAL A 8 -29.35 -4.45 -4.96
CA VAL A 8 -28.48 -4.00 -3.88
C VAL A 8 -28.48 -2.49 -3.98
N ASN A 9 -28.93 -1.79 -2.94
CA ASN A 9 -28.80 -0.33 -2.79
C ASN A 9 -27.32 0.07 -2.87
N ARG A 10 -26.77 0.16 -4.08
CA ARG A 10 -25.38 0.57 -4.34
C ARG A 10 -25.35 2.09 -4.19
N ARG A 11 -24.65 2.56 -3.17
CA ARG A 11 -24.39 3.98 -2.94
C ARG A 11 -22.91 4.24 -3.15
N ILE A 12 -22.59 5.25 -3.95
CA ILE A 12 -21.22 5.77 -4.08
C ILE A 12 -21.02 6.73 -2.91
N ARG A 13 -19.97 6.52 -2.11
CA ARG A 13 -19.60 7.43 -1.02
C ARG A 13 -18.55 8.40 -1.52
N SER A 14 -18.91 9.67 -1.65
CA SER A 14 -18.01 10.75 -2.07
C SER A 14 -17.56 11.65 -0.92
N GLU A 15 -18.19 11.52 0.25
CA GLU A 15 -17.82 12.22 1.48
C GLU A 15 -16.86 11.36 2.29
N PHE A 16 -15.66 11.90 2.54
CA PHE A 16 -14.60 11.20 3.23
C PHE A 16 -14.52 11.66 4.70
N PRO A 17 -14.56 10.73 5.67
CA PRO A 17 -14.36 11.07 7.08
C PRO A 17 -12.95 11.59 7.39
N TYR A 18 -11.95 11.29 6.55
CA TYR A 18 -10.58 11.76 6.73
C TYR A 18 -10.11 12.57 5.52
N LYS A 19 -9.35 13.64 5.79
CA LYS A 19 -8.51 14.28 4.78
C LYS A 19 -7.37 13.33 4.39
N VAL A 20 -6.83 13.50 3.19
CA VAL A 20 -5.73 12.67 2.70
C VAL A 20 -4.53 13.53 2.34
N GLU A 21 -3.41 13.28 3.02
CA GLU A 21 -2.11 13.84 2.70
C GLU A 21 -1.31 12.85 1.84
N LYS A 22 -0.65 13.33 0.79
CA LYS A 22 0.18 12.49 -0.08
C LYS A 22 1.66 12.73 0.19
N LEU A 23 2.37 11.67 0.59
CA LEU A 23 3.81 11.66 0.83
C LEU A 23 4.50 10.96 -0.33
N THR A 24 5.27 11.67 -1.15
CA THR A 24 5.84 11.14 -2.41
C THR A 24 7.31 10.74 -2.34
N GLN A 25 8.02 11.18 -1.30
CA GLN A 25 9.45 10.96 -1.09
C GLN A 25 9.70 10.06 0.14
N VAL A 26 8.94 8.96 0.23
CA VAL A 26 9.11 8.00 1.32
C VAL A 26 10.11 6.94 0.89
N SER A 27 11.07 6.66 1.77
CA SER A 27 12.10 5.65 1.57
C SER A 27 11.95 4.56 2.63
N ILE A 28 11.95 3.29 2.18
CA ILE A 28 11.84 2.12 3.04
C ILE A 28 13.15 1.34 2.95
N ALA A 29 13.91 1.29 4.04
CA ALA A 29 15.11 0.48 4.13
C ALA A 29 14.73 -1.00 4.20
N VAL A 30 15.20 -1.79 3.24
CA VAL A 30 15.04 -3.25 3.21
C VAL A 30 16.38 -3.97 3.31
N ASP A 31 17.48 -3.24 3.34
CA ASP A 31 18.83 -3.73 3.58
C ASP A 31 19.70 -2.54 4.02
N ASP A 32 20.91 -2.80 4.51
CA ASP A 32 21.84 -1.76 4.99
C ASP A 32 22.11 -0.69 3.91
N ASN A 33 22.09 -1.09 2.65
CA ASN A 33 22.42 -0.24 1.51
C ASN A 33 21.30 -0.12 0.48
N ILE A 34 20.09 -0.64 0.78
CA ILE A 34 19.01 -0.70 -0.21
C ILE A 34 17.73 -0.10 0.36
N GLN A 35 17.29 0.94 -0.36
CA GLN A 35 16.09 1.68 -0.09
C GLN A 35 15.08 1.54 -1.25
N LEU A 36 13.84 1.21 -0.89
CA LEU A 36 12.73 1.17 -1.82
C LEU A 36 11.94 2.47 -1.75
N ALA A 37 11.56 2.98 -2.92
CA ALA A 37 10.79 4.19 -3.06
C ALA A 37 9.29 3.92 -2.90
N ALA A 38 8.66 4.67 -2.00
CA ALA A 38 7.24 4.56 -1.71
C ALA A 38 6.49 5.88 -1.95
N THR A 39 5.19 5.75 -2.16
CA THR A 39 4.24 6.85 -2.05
C THR A 39 3.13 6.43 -1.12
N ILE A 40 2.83 7.31 -0.15
CA ILE A 40 1.84 7.06 0.88
C ILE A 40 0.71 8.07 0.76
N TRP A 41 -0.52 7.58 0.79
CA TRP A 41 -1.71 8.38 1.02
C TRP A 41 -2.10 8.17 2.49
N MET A 42 -1.92 9.21 3.29
CA MET A 42 -2.06 9.20 4.74
C MET A 42 -3.40 9.83 5.15
N PRO A 43 -4.29 9.12 5.85
CA PRO A 43 -5.47 9.71 6.46
C PRO A 43 -5.06 10.71 7.57
N ARG A 44 -5.74 11.85 7.60
CA ARG A 44 -5.60 12.90 8.61
C ARG A 44 -6.97 13.27 9.16
N ASN A 45 -7.04 13.39 10.48
CA ASN A 45 -8.19 14.00 11.15
C ASN A 45 -8.23 15.50 10.87
N ASP A 46 -9.43 16.07 10.84
CA ASP A 46 -9.66 17.49 10.61
C ASP A 46 -9.21 18.37 11.79
N ASN A 47 -9.01 17.78 12.97
CA ASN A 47 -8.60 18.51 14.16
C ASN A 47 -7.09 18.71 14.17
N ASP A 48 -6.71 19.98 14.03
CA ASP A 48 -5.36 20.51 13.99
C ASP A 48 -4.61 20.24 15.33
N GLN A 49 -3.39 19.73 15.22
CA GLN A 49 -2.29 19.85 16.21
C GLN A 49 -2.23 19.02 17.50
N SER A 50 -2.62 17.76 17.50
CA SER A 50 -1.92 16.81 18.37
C SER A 50 -1.71 15.50 17.66
N ILE A 51 -0.53 14.93 17.88
CA ILE A 51 -0.05 13.64 17.37
C ILE A 51 -1.23 12.69 17.15
N ASN A 52 -1.42 12.20 15.92
CA ASN A 52 -2.41 11.14 15.62
C ASN A 52 -2.16 9.96 16.59
N GLU A 53 -2.91 9.90 17.69
CA GLU A 53 -3.02 8.69 18.51
C GLU A 53 -3.79 7.61 17.73
N GLU A 54 -4.60 8.02 16.77
CA GLU A 54 -5.35 7.11 15.92
C GLU A 54 -4.38 6.34 15.01
N LYS A 55 -4.45 5.02 15.17
CA LYS A 55 -3.70 4.06 14.39
C LYS A 55 -4.58 3.45 13.33
N PHE A 56 -4.10 3.44 12.09
CA PHE A 56 -4.85 3.02 10.93
C PHE A 56 -4.36 1.67 10.40
N PRO A 57 -5.25 0.85 9.82
CA PRO A 57 -4.83 -0.28 9.00
C PRO A 57 -4.16 0.18 7.71
N SER A 58 -3.30 -0.66 7.15
CA SER A 58 -2.56 -0.34 5.93
C SER A 58 -3.00 -1.17 4.73
N ILE A 59 -2.93 -0.57 3.55
CA ILE A 59 -3.10 -1.24 2.27
C ILE A 59 -1.80 -1.06 1.48
N LEU A 60 -1.15 -2.17 1.13
CA LEU A 60 0.10 -2.20 0.37
C LEU A 60 -0.16 -2.68 -1.07
N GLU A 61 0.30 -1.91 -2.06
CA GLU A 61 0.47 -2.38 -3.44
C GLU A 61 1.98 -2.29 -3.81
N TYR A 62 2.61 -3.46 -3.89
CA TYR A 62 4.05 -3.65 -4.14
C TYR A 62 4.24 -4.40 -5.47
N LEU A 63 4.84 -3.75 -6.47
CA LEU A 63 4.95 -4.27 -7.85
C LEU A 63 5.91 -3.41 -8.72
N PRO A 64 6.40 -3.91 -9.89
CA PRO A 64 7.43 -3.25 -10.71
C PRO A 64 6.95 -2.09 -11.60
N TYR A 65 5.64 -1.85 -11.69
CA TYR A 65 5.08 -0.82 -12.55
C TYR A 65 5.19 0.56 -11.90
N ARG A 66 6.38 1.16 -12.06
CA ARG A 66 6.82 2.51 -11.62
C ARG A 66 5.66 3.42 -11.18
N LYS A 67 5.58 3.73 -9.89
CA LYS A 67 4.51 4.52 -9.24
C LYS A 67 4.30 5.94 -9.81
N SER A 68 5.27 6.44 -10.57
CA SER A 68 5.25 7.78 -11.19
C SER A 68 4.89 7.77 -12.68
N ASP A 69 4.63 6.60 -13.28
CA ASP A 69 4.35 6.49 -14.72
C ASP A 69 2.83 6.33 -14.96
N TRP A 70 2.44 5.51 -15.95
CA TRP A 70 1.04 5.35 -16.39
C TRP A 70 0.09 4.82 -15.29
N THR A 71 0.61 4.20 -14.24
CA THR A 71 -0.16 3.72 -13.08
C THR A 71 -0.56 4.85 -12.12
N SER A 72 0.12 6.01 -12.18
CA SER A 72 -0.01 7.08 -11.18
C SER A 72 -1.44 7.63 -11.06
N THR A 73 -2.12 7.89 -12.18
CA THR A 73 -3.51 8.39 -12.17
C THR A 73 -4.48 7.38 -11.54
N ARG A 74 -4.29 6.10 -11.84
CA ARG A 74 -5.09 5.00 -11.29
C ARG A 74 -4.87 4.86 -9.79
N ASP A 75 -3.62 4.93 -9.36
CA ASP A 75 -3.22 4.82 -7.96
C ASP A 75 -3.76 6.01 -7.15
N GLU A 76 -3.66 7.22 -7.70
CA GLU A 76 -4.21 8.44 -7.09
C GLU A 76 -5.71 8.34 -6.84
N ILE A 77 -6.49 7.77 -7.76
CA ILE A 77 -7.94 7.61 -7.58
C ILE A 77 -8.24 6.57 -6.49
N ARG A 78 -7.60 5.39 -6.56
CA ARG A 78 -7.97 4.24 -5.73
C ARG A 78 -7.43 4.35 -4.31
N LEU A 79 -6.13 4.65 -4.18
CA LEU A 79 -5.44 4.67 -2.91
C LEU A 79 -5.87 5.89 -2.08
N LYS A 80 -6.09 7.05 -2.72
CA LYS A 80 -6.68 8.21 -2.03
C LYS A 80 -8.10 7.94 -1.55
N TYR A 81 -8.93 7.27 -2.34
CA TYR A 81 -10.30 6.92 -1.93
C TYR A 81 -10.28 6.04 -0.67
N LEU A 82 -9.45 5.00 -0.65
CA LEU A 82 -9.31 4.13 0.52
C LEU A 82 -8.79 4.90 1.74
N SER A 83 -7.82 5.79 1.54
CA SER A 83 -7.31 6.65 2.61
C SER A 83 -8.32 7.65 3.13
N GLY A 84 -9.24 8.14 2.29
CA GLY A 84 -10.37 8.95 2.75
C GLY A 84 -11.27 8.21 3.77
N PHE A 85 -11.22 6.88 3.81
CA PHE A 85 -11.96 6.04 4.77
C PHE A 85 -11.08 5.44 5.87
N GLY A 86 -9.89 6.00 6.12
CA GLY A 86 -9.07 5.63 7.28
C GLY A 86 -8.13 4.45 7.03
N TYR A 87 -7.64 4.27 5.81
CA TYR A 87 -6.56 3.32 5.50
C TYR A 87 -5.28 4.05 5.12
N VAL A 88 -4.13 3.66 5.66
CA VAL A 88 -2.85 4.13 5.11
C VAL A 88 -2.58 3.35 3.83
N SER A 89 -2.68 4.02 2.68
CA SER A 89 -2.46 3.35 1.39
C SER A 89 -1.03 3.59 0.91
N ILE A 90 -0.31 2.53 0.55
CA ILE A 90 1.13 2.54 0.33
C ILE A 90 1.41 1.87 -1.01
N ARG A 91 2.06 2.61 -1.91
CA ARG A 91 2.52 2.13 -3.21
C ARG A 91 4.04 2.07 -3.22
N VAL A 92 4.62 0.89 -3.43
CA VAL A 92 6.07 0.68 -3.40
C VAL A 92 6.56 0.15 -4.74
N ASP A 93 7.58 0.79 -5.31
CA ASP A 93 8.31 0.25 -6.46
C ASP A 93 9.22 -0.88 -5.97
N ILE A 94 9.20 -2.05 -6.61
CA ILE A 94 10.08 -3.13 -6.20
C ILE A 94 11.55 -2.79 -6.48
N ARG A 95 12.46 -3.54 -5.84
CA ARG A 95 13.91 -3.38 -5.99
C ARG A 95 14.31 -3.28 -7.47
N GLY A 96 15.18 -2.31 -7.77
CA GLY A 96 15.68 -2.04 -9.12
C GLY A 96 14.65 -1.49 -10.12
N THR A 97 13.46 -1.09 -9.66
CA THR A 97 12.44 -0.45 -10.51
C THR A 97 12.08 0.93 -10.00
N GLY A 98 11.61 1.80 -10.89
CA GLY A 98 11.14 3.12 -10.49
C GLY A 98 12.26 3.98 -9.91
N ASN A 99 12.07 4.43 -8.68
CA ASN A 99 13.08 5.13 -7.90
C ASN A 99 13.69 4.25 -6.79
N SER A 100 13.36 2.96 -6.75
CA SER A 100 13.93 2.02 -5.79
C SER A 100 15.35 1.64 -6.21
N GLN A 101 16.22 1.50 -5.20
CA GLN A 101 17.60 1.08 -5.41
C GLN A 101 17.70 -0.43 -5.73
N GLY A 102 18.92 -0.88 -6.05
CA GLY A 102 19.23 -2.28 -6.32
C GLY A 102 19.00 -2.69 -7.77
N VAL A 103 18.92 -4.00 -7.98
CA VAL A 103 18.72 -4.61 -9.29
C VAL A 103 17.44 -5.43 -9.26
N PHE A 104 16.66 -5.31 -10.33
CA PHE A 104 15.53 -6.20 -10.57
C PHE A 104 16.07 -7.52 -11.10
N ASP A 105 15.81 -8.60 -10.39
CA ASP A 105 16.34 -9.93 -10.69
C ASP A 105 15.36 -10.72 -11.57
N ASP A 106 14.23 -11.15 -11.01
CA ASP A 106 13.21 -11.93 -11.71
C ASP A 106 11.80 -11.70 -11.14
N GLU A 107 10.77 -12.20 -11.83
CA GLU A 107 9.37 -12.13 -11.42
C GLU A 107 9.07 -13.00 -10.18
N TYR A 108 8.66 -12.36 -9.09
CA TYR A 108 8.38 -12.99 -7.78
C TYR A 108 9.57 -13.76 -7.19
N SER A 109 10.79 -13.25 -7.39
CA SER A 109 11.98 -13.87 -6.83
C SER A 109 11.95 -13.95 -5.30
N GLU A 110 12.77 -14.83 -4.71
CA GLU A 110 12.93 -14.89 -3.26
C GLU A 110 13.33 -13.54 -2.65
N GLN A 111 14.11 -12.74 -3.41
CA GLN A 111 14.48 -11.39 -3.01
C GLN A 111 13.27 -10.45 -2.96
N GLU A 112 12.37 -10.50 -3.95
CA GLU A 112 11.13 -9.72 -3.96
C GLU A 112 10.25 -10.08 -2.75
N LEU A 113 10.09 -11.37 -2.47
CA LEU A 113 9.29 -11.83 -1.33
C LEU A 113 9.91 -11.43 0.01
N SER A 114 11.23 -11.57 0.14
CA SER A 114 11.99 -11.11 1.32
C SER A 114 11.84 -9.60 1.54
N ASP A 115 11.96 -8.79 0.49
CA ASP A 115 11.73 -7.35 0.57
C ASP A 115 10.29 -7.04 0.98
N GLY A 116 9.32 -7.79 0.45
CA GLY A 116 7.93 -7.74 0.87
C GLY A 116 7.73 -7.91 2.38
N LEU A 117 8.37 -8.93 2.97
CA LEU A 117 8.33 -9.16 4.43
C LEU A 117 8.92 -7.98 5.22
N LYS A 118 10.03 -7.41 4.73
CA LYS A 118 10.67 -6.25 5.36
C LYS A 118 9.82 -4.98 5.26
N ILE A 119 9.08 -4.80 4.16
CA ILE A 119 8.10 -3.71 4.04
C ILE A 119 6.97 -3.91 5.06
N LEU A 120 6.47 -5.13 5.26
CA LEU A 120 5.44 -5.41 6.27
C LEU A 120 5.93 -5.10 7.69
N ASP A 121 7.16 -5.49 8.02
CA ASP A 121 7.79 -5.15 9.31
C ASP A 121 7.95 -3.63 9.45
N TRP A 122 8.43 -2.96 8.40
CA TRP A 122 8.56 -1.49 8.40
C TRP A 122 7.21 -0.80 8.66
N ILE A 123 6.12 -1.28 8.03
CA ILE A 123 4.77 -0.75 8.22
C ILE A 123 4.30 -0.93 9.67
N GLN A 124 4.49 -2.12 10.25
CA GLN A 124 4.04 -2.41 11.62
C GLN A 124 4.75 -1.55 12.67
N ASN A 125 6.01 -1.18 12.42
CA ASN A 125 6.79 -0.34 13.32
C ASN A 125 6.51 1.17 13.19
N GLN A 126 5.59 1.58 12.31
CA GLN A 126 5.22 3.00 12.19
C GLN A 126 4.27 3.43 13.30
N THR A 127 4.44 4.67 13.79
CA THR A 127 3.61 5.23 14.86
C THR A 127 2.12 5.32 14.50
N TRP A 128 1.82 5.46 13.21
CA TRP A 128 0.47 5.54 12.66
C TRP A 128 -0.17 4.18 12.38
N SER A 129 0.56 3.07 12.51
CA SER A 129 0.08 1.73 12.15
C SER A 129 -0.61 1.03 13.31
N ASN A 130 -1.72 0.35 13.04
CA ASN A 130 -2.40 -0.52 14.01
C ASN A 130 -2.03 -2.01 13.86
N GLY A 131 -0.97 -2.32 13.13
CA GLY A 131 -0.50 -3.70 12.90
C GLY A 131 -1.18 -4.41 11.73
N LYS A 132 -2.42 -4.06 11.41
CA LYS A 132 -3.19 -4.73 10.34
C LYS A 132 -2.77 -4.24 8.97
N VAL A 133 -2.31 -5.16 8.13
CA VAL A 133 -1.90 -4.87 6.75
C VAL A 133 -2.64 -5.78 5.77
N VAL A 134 -3.12 -5.20 4.68
CA VAL A 134 -3.64 -5.91 3.51
C VAL A 134 -2.70 -5.67 2.34
N ILE A 135 -2.30 -6.74 1.65
CA ILE A 135 -1.64 -6.62 0.34
C ILE A 135 -2.73 -6.69 -0.73
N TYR A 136 -2.77 -5.69 -1.60
CA TYR A 136 -3.79 -5.51 -2.63
C TYR A 136 -3.13 -5.31 -3.98
N GLY A 137 -3.80 -5.78 -5.03
CA GLY A 137 -3.40 -5.49 -6.40
C GLY A 137 -4.11 -6.37 -7.43
N LYS A 138 -3.82 -6.10 -8.70
CA LYS A 138 -4.20 -6.94 -9.85
C LYS A 138 -2.93 -7.42 -10.54
N SER A 139 -2.97 -8.61 -11.12
CA SER A 139 -1.82 -9.20 -11.82
C SER A 139 -0.68 -9.35 -10.81
N TRP A 140 0.48 -8.74 -11.07
CA TRP A 140 1.63 -8.75 -10.17
C TRP A 140 1.30 -8.52 -8.71
N GLY A 141 0.65 -7.40 -8.35
CA GLY A 141 0.32 -7.11 -6.96
C GLY A 141 -0.65 -8.13 -6.33
N GLY A 142 -1.45 -8.82 -7.15
CA GLY A 142 -2.32 -9.90 -6.68
C GLY A 142 -1.56 -11.19 -6.40
N PHE A 143 -0.71 -11.64 -7.33
CA PHE A 143 0.11 -12.84 -7.14
C PHE A 143 1.18 -12.63 -6.06
N ASN A 144 1.84 -11.48 -6.05
CA ASN A 144 2.79 -11.08 -5.02
C ASN A 144 2.15 -11.14 -3.63
N GLY A 145 0.94 -10.58 -3.46
CA GLY A 145 0.22 -10.65 -2.19
C GLY A 145 -0.11 -12.08 -1.75
N LEU A 146 -0.48 -12.97 -2.68
CA LEU A 146 -0.72 -14.38 -2.38
C LEU A 146 0.56 -15.12 -1.97
N GLN A 147 1.68 -14.86 -2.66
CA GLN A 147 2.96 -15.49 -2.36
C GLN A 147 3.54 -15.02 -1.02
N ILE A 148 3.49 -13.72 -0.73
CA ILE A 148 3.85 -13.21 0.60
C ILE A 148 2.93 -13.80 1.67
N GLY A 149 1.63 -13.90 1.41
CA GLY A 149 0.68 -14.55 2.31
C GLY A 149 1.01 -16.02 2.59
N PHE A 150 1.50 -16.77 1.60
CA PHE A 150 1.95 -18.15 1.76
C PHE A 150 3.12 -18.30 2.75
N LEU A 151 3.98 -17.28 2.86
CA LEU A 151 5.08 -17.24 3.84
C LEU A 151 4.61 -17.02 5.29
N GLN A 152 3.31 -16.77 5.51
CA GLN A 152 2.71 -16.57 6.83
C GLN A 152 3.47 -15.51 7.67
N PRO A 153 3.59 -14.27 7.15
CA PRO A 153 4.25 -13.20 7.88
C PRO A 153 3.59 -13.02 9.25
N LYS A 154 4.41 -12.81 10.27
CA LYS A 154 3.92 -12.38 11.57
C LYS A 154 3.48 -10.92 11.44
N VAL A 155 2.18 -10.73 11.35
CA VAL A 155 1.51 -9.44 11.45
C VAL A 155 0.68 -9.44 12.74
N GLU A 156 0.92 -8.48 13.64
CA GLU A 156 0.21 -8.36 14.93
C GLU A 156 -1.22 -7.81 14.79
#